data_AF-A0A2V9WMX6-F1
#
_entry.id   AF-A0A2V9WMX6-F1
#
_cell.length_a   1.000
_cell.length_b   1.000
_cell.length_c   1.000
_cell.angle_alpha   90.00
_cell.angle_beta   90.00
_cell.angle_gamma   90.00
#
_symmetry.space_group_name_H-M   'P 1'
#
loop_
_entity.id
_entity.type
_entity.pdbx_description
1 polymer ?
#
loop_
_entity_poly.entity_id
_entity_poly.type
_entity_poly.pdbx_seq_one_letter_code
_entity_poly.pdbx_strand_id
1 'polypeptide(L)'
;MLSFDPGPGLSEAIAAAITNQAGNIISQSFGEYDGSADGGANSTGSSGIGTASLIAYAHTFYAEAAVQGITVLASSGDWGNTCPGANQFDLGTCYPTSDPLVTSVGGTSLTVSSAGWKAESTWSCDPGCTGGGFSSVFTRPSWQIGAGVPLTATGRGVA
;
A
#
# COMPACT_ATOMS: atom_id res chain seq x y z
N MET A 1 1.54 4.76 -13.37
CA MET A 1 1.52 3.33 -13.82
C MET A 1 0.10 3.00 -14.26
N LEU A 2 -0.14 2.38 -15.42
CA LEU A 2 -1.52 2.03 -15.85
C LEU A 2 -2.04 0.87 -14.99
N SER A 3 -3.25 1.01 -14.44
CA SER A 3 -3.94 0.02 -13.60
C SER A 3 -3.85 -1.37 -14.23
N PHE A 4 -3.01 -2.23 -13.63
CA PHE A 4 -2.96 -3.66 -13.90
C PHE A 4 -4.29 -4.24 -13.44
N ASP A 5 -4.92 -5.08 -14.27
CA ASP A 5 -6.19 -5.75 -13.98
C ASP A 5 -6.16 -6.36 -12.55
N PRO A 6 -6.80 -5.72 -11.56
CA PRO A 6 -6.70 -6.09 -10.15
C PRO A 6 -7.69 -7.19 -9.79
N GLY A 7 -8.27 -7.87 -10.79
CA GLY A 7 -9.17 -9.00 -10.60
C GLY A 7 -8.54 -10.11 -9.74
N PRO A 8 -9.33 -11.14 -9.38
CA PRO A 8 -8.93 -12.23 -8.49
C PRO A 8 -7.48 -12.70 -8.73
N GLY A 9 -7.09 -12.84 -10.00
CA GLY A 9 -5.77 -13.36 -10.40
C GLY A 9 -4.56 -12.69 -9.76
N LEU A 10 -4.60 -11.39 -9.45
CA LEU A 10 -3.48 -10.72 -8.77
C LEU A 10 -3.37 -11.17 -7.31
N SER A 11 -4.50 -11.20 -6.60
CA SER A 11 -4.56 -11.64 -5.20
C SER A 11 -4.22 -13.13 -5.08
N GLU A 12 -4.68 -13.96 -6.04
CA GLU A 12 -4.31 -15.38 -6.07
C GLU A 12 -2.84 -15.62 -6.43
N ALA A 13 -2.23 -14.79 -7.29
CA ALA A 13 -0.80 -14.91 -7.59
C ALA A 13 0.06 -14.64 -6.36
N ILE A 14 -0.31 -13.63 -5.56
CA ILE A 14 0.36 -13.31 -4.29
C ILE A 14 0.14 -14.45 -3.29
N ALA A 15 -1.10 -14.93 -3.15
CA ALA A 15 -1.43 -16.06 -2.30
C ALA A 15 -0.60 -17.30 -2.68
N ALA A 16 -0.54 -17.64 -3.96
CA ALA A 16 0.25 -18.77 -4.45
C ALA A 16 1.75 -18.60 -4.18
N ALA A 17 2.30 -17.39 -4.33
CA ALA A 17 3.70 -17.13 -4.02
C ALA A 17 4.01 -17.33 -2.53
N ILE A 18 3.11 -16.89 -1.64
CA ILE A 18 3.22 -17.06 -0.18
C ILE A 18 3.06 -18.53 0.18
N THR A 19 1.95 -19.17 -0.21
CA THR A 19 1.64 -20.56 0.17
C THR A 19 2.69 -21.56 -0.32
N ASN A 20 3.26 -21.34 -1.50
CA ASN A 20 4.32 -22.19 -2.02
C ASN A 20 5.72 -21.79 -1.53
N GLN A 21 5.84 -20.76 -0.68
CA GLN A 21 7.10 -20.20 -0.21
C GLN A 21 8.08 -19.94 -1.36
N ALA A 22 7.59 -19.34 -2.44
CA ALA A 22 8.36 -19.10 -3.65
C ALA A 22 9.57 -18.17 -3.42
N GLY A 23 9.57 -17.42 -2.31
CA GLY A 23 10.70 -16.64 -1.82
C GLY A 23 10.46 -16.13 -0.39
N ASN A 24 11.51 -15.57 0.21
CA ASN A 24 11.42 -14.97 1.56
C ASN A 24 11.04 -13.49 1.55
N ILE A 25 10.90 -12.89 0.36
CA ILE A 25 10.53 -11.48 0.19
C ILE A 25 9.52 -11.38 -0.96
N ILE A 26 8.40 -10.72 -0.70
CA ILE A 26 7.40 -10.31 -1.70
C ILE A 26 7.45 -8.80 -1.83
N SER A 27 7.68 -8.30 -3.04
CA SER A 27 7.72 -6.87 -3.35
C SER A 27 6.60 -6.51 -4.32
N GLN A 28 5.79 -5.53 -3.94
CA GLN A 28 4.58 -5.13 -4.65
C GLN A 28 4.64 -3.66 -5.05
N SER A 29 4.20 -3.33 -6.27
CA SER A 29 4.20 -1.96 -6.80
C SER A 29 2.90 -1.62 -7.53
N PHE A 30 1.81 -2.22 -7.05
CA PHE A 30 0.44 -1.95 -7.46
C PHE A 30 -0.34 -1.51 -6.22
N GLY A 31 -1.44 -0.80 -6.44
CA GLY A 31 -2.31 -0.41 -5.35
C GLY A 31 -3.59 0.26 -5.82
N GLU A 32 -4.59 0.23 -4.93
CA GLU A 32 -5.90 0.85 -5.14
C GLU A 32 -6.46 1.37 -3.82
N TYR A 33 -7.31 2.39 -3.87
CA TYR A 33 -7.86 3.05 -2.70
C TYR A 33 -8.48 2.04 -1.72
N ASP A 34 -7.99 2.04 -0.47
CA ASP A 34 -8.38 1.05 0.52
C ASP A 34 -9.81 1.23 1.06
N GLY A 35 -10.44 2.37 0.79
CA GLY A 35 -11.83 2.66 1.14
C GLY A 35 -12.81 2.49 -0.02
N SER A 36 -12.42 1.79 -1.09
CA SER A 36 -13.25 1.69 -2.28
C SER A 36 -14.50 0.82 -2.05
N ALA A 37 -15.68 1.39 -2.31
CA ALA A 37 -16.95 0.68 -2.20
C ALA A 37 -17.18 -0.33 -3.34
N ASP A 38 -16.59 -0.08 -4.51
CA ASP A 38 -16.72 -0.89 -5.72
C ASP A 38 -15.41 -1.58 -6.15
N GLY A 39 -14.31 -1.31 -5.45
CA GLY A 39 -12.99 -1.86 -5.79
C GLY A 39 -12.36 -1.15 -6.97
N GLY A 40 -12.60 0.15 -7.10
CA GLY A 40 -12.14 1.00 -8.18
C GLY A 40 -12.52 0.43 -9.53
N ALA A 41 -13.61 0.95 -10.09
CA ALA A 41 -13.99 0.65 -11.46
C ALA A 41 -12.91 1.11 -12.46
N ASN A 42 -11.85 0.33 -12.66
CA ASN A 42 -11.16 0.28 -13.94
C ASN A 42 -11.95 -0.65 -14.86
N SER A 43 -13.01 -0.12 -15.46
CA SER A 43 -13.57 -0.48 -16.79
C SER A 43 -13.81 -1.95 -17.20
N THR A 44 -13.52 -2.97 -16.38
CA THR A 44 -13.51 -4.39 -16.79
C THR A 44 -14.60 -5.24 -16.12
N GLY A 45 -15.34 -4.69 -15.16
CA GLY A 45 -16.40 -5.42 -14.43
C GLY A 45 -15.88 -6.34 -13.31
N SER A 46 -14.58 -6.27 -12.97
CA SER A 46 -13.99 -6.96 -11.83
C SER A 46 -13.86 -6.03 -10.62
N SER A 47 -14.15 -6.52 -9.42
CA SER A 47 -13.82 -5.83 -8.17
C SER A 47 -12.30 -5.79 -7.99
N GLY A 48 -11.73 -4.61 -7.76
CA GLY A 48 -10.31 -4.45 -7.50
C GLY A 48 -9.91 -4.66 -6.04
N ILE A 49 -8.60 -4.69 -5.81
CA ILE A 49 -7.97 -5.08 -4.55
C ILE A 49 -8.32 -4.14 -3.39
N GLY A 50 -8.88 -2.97 -3.67
CA GLY A 50 -9.36 -2.01 -2.66
C GLY A 50 -10.72 -2.37 -2.03
N THR A 51 -11.45 -3.39 -2.52
CA THR A 51 -12.72 -3.81 -1.90
C THR A 51 -12.53 -4.42 -0.52
N ALA A 52 -13.50 -4.24 0.38
CA ALA A 52 -13.51 -4.88 1.69
C ALA A 52 -13.35 -6.42 1.62
N SER A 53 -13.96 -7.08 0.63
CA SER A 53 -13.84 -8.54 0.47
C SER A 53 -12.45 -8.98 0.02
N LEU A 54 -11.81 -8.28 -0.94
CA LEU A 54 -10.46 -8.64 -1.38
C LEU A 54 -9.40 -8.23 -0.37
N ILE A 55 -9.57 -7.11 0.34
CA ILE A 55 -8.72 -6.74 1.47
C ILE A 55 -8.75 -7.84 2.54
N ALA A 56 -9.95 -8.30 2.94
CA ALA A 56 -10.08 -9.36 3.93
C ALA A 56 -9.45 -10.67 3.45
N TYR A 57 -9.62 -11.02 2.17
CA TYR A 57 -9.00 -12.20 1.56
C TYR A 57 -7.47 -12.10 1.55
N ALA A 58 -6.90 -11.05 0.97
CA ALA A 58 -5.45 -10.87 0.84
C ALA A 58 -4.76 -10.73 2.21
N HIS A 59 -5.41 -10.09 3.19
CA HIS A 59 -4.91 -10.00 4.57
C HIS A 59 -4.61 -11.37 5.19
N THR A 60 -5.43 -12.40 4.90
CA THR A 60 -5.18 -13.76 5.41
C THR A 60 -3.86 -14.34 4.92
N PHE A 61 -3.46 -14.05 3.68
CA PHE A 61 -2.17 -14.51 3.15
C PHE A 61 -1.01 -13.69 3.68
N TYR A 62 -1.19 -12.39 3.95
CA TYR A 62 -0.15 -11.63 4.65
C TYR A 62 0.06 -12.11 6.10
N ALA A 63 -1.00 -12.59 6.77
CA ALA A 63 -0.86 -13.29 8.05
C ALA A 63 -0.09 -14.60 7.91
N GLU A 64 -0.35 -15.38 6.86
CA GLU A 64 0.44 -16.58 6.53
C GLU A 64 1.92 -16.23 6.28
N ALA A 65 2.19 -15.22 5.45
CA ALA A 65 3.55 -14.75 5.16
C ALA A 65 4.30 -14.36 6.44
N ALA A 66 3.64 -13.64 7.35
CA ALA A 66 4.22 -13.25 8.63
C ALA A 66 4.60 -14.47 9.50
N VAL A 67 3.75 -15.49 9.55
CA VAL A 67 4.04 -16.75 10.27
C VAL A 67 5.19 -17.52 9.62
N GLN A 68 5.29 -17.48 8.30
CA GLN A 68 6.33 -18.15 7.53
C GLN A 68 7.66 -17.38 7.50
N GLY A 69 7.72 -16.17 8.07
CA GLY A 69 8.91 -15.33 8.02
C GLY A 69 9.19 -14.73 6.64
N ILE A 70 8.17 -14.61 5.79
CA ILE A 70 8.24 -13.93 4.50
C ILE A 70 8.00 -12.43 4.73
N THR A 71 8.93 -11.59 4.27
CA THR A 71 8.77 -10.13 4.32
C THR A 71 7.92 -9.66 3.15
N VAL A 72 6.91 -8.83 3.42
CA VAL A 72 6.05 -8.25 2.37
C VAL A 72 6.22 -6.73 2.34
N LEU A 73 6.53 -6.19 1.17
CA LEU A 73 6.68 -4.75 0.92
C LEU A 73 5.69 -4.30 -0.16
N ALA A 74 5.16 -3.09 0.00
CA ALA A 74 4.36 -2.43 -1.03
C ALA A 74 4.69 -0.94 -1.12
N SER A 75 4.78 -0.42 -2.35
CA SER A 75 4.93 1.03 -2.57
C SER A 75 3.72 1.80 -2.00
N SER A 76 3.94 2.96 -1.39
CA SER A 76 2.85 3.79 -0.86
C SER A 76 1.99 4.44 -1.95
N GLY A 77 2.51 4.55 -3.19
CA GLY A 77 1.83 5.10 -4.36
C GLY A 77 2.48 6.37 -4.90
N ASP A 78 2.00 6.86 -6.05
CA ASP A 78 2.46 8.07 -6.74
C ASP A 78 1.43 9.23 -6.75
N TRP A 79 0.37 9.13 -5.94
CA TRP A 79 -0.79 10.05 -5.92
C TRP A 79 -0.91 10.91 -4.65
N GLY A 80 0.16 11.04 -3.86
CA GLY A 80 0.11 11.89 -2.66
C GLY A 80 -0.79 11.32 -1.56
N ASN A 81 -1.79 12.10 -1.14
CA ASN A 81 -2.72 11.73 -0.08
C ASN A 81 -4.00 11.04 -0.57
N THR A 82 -3.96 10.51 -1.79
CA THR A 82 -5.05 9.74 -2.40
C THR A 82 -4.49 8.54 -3.16
N CYS A 83 -5.36 7.76 -3.78
CA CYS A 83 -5.02 6.56 -4.51
C CYS A 83 -5.97 6.39 -5.72
N PRO A 84 -5.57 5.69 -6.80
CA PRO A 84 -6.50 5.32 -7.86
C PRO A 84 -7.73 4.59 -7.28
N GLY A 85 -8.91 4.88 -7.82
CA GLY A 85 -10.18 4.34 -7.32
C GLY A 85 -10.81 5.15 -6.18
N ALA A 86 -10.15 6.20 -5.68
CA ALA A 86 -10.73 7.17 -4.75
C ALA A 86 -11.62 8.20 -5.47
N ASN A 87 -12.67 8.71 -4.82
CA ASN A 87 -13.42 9.86 -5.33
C ASN A 87 -12.65 11.17 -5.14
N GLN A 88 -13.10 12.25 -5.78
CA GLN A 88 -12.42 13.55 -5.82
C GLN A 88 -12.03 14.14 -4.45
N PHE A 89 -12.71 13.77 -3.37
CA PHE A 89 -12.48 14.30 -2.02
C PHE A 89 -12.05 13.23 -1.01
N ASP A 90 -11.81 12.01 -1.48
CA ASP A 90 -11.38 10.91 -0.64
C ASP A 90 -9.88 11.04 -0.37
N LEU A 91 -9.56 11.35 0.89
CA LEU A 91 -8.20 11.30 1.42
C LEU A 91 -7.97 9.92 2.01
N GLY A 92 -6.85 9.29 1.67
CA GLY A 92 -6.50 8.00 2.24
C GLY A 92 -5.28 7.39 1.58
N THR A 93 -5.18 6.08 1.69
CA THR A 93 -4.04 5.28 1.23
C THR A 93 -4.50 4.20 0.27
N CYS A 94 -3.55 3.58 -0.40
CA CYS A 94 -3.77 2.38 -1.19
C CYS A 94 -3.75 1.10 -0.33
N TYR A 95 -4.44 0.05 -0.77
CA TYR A 95 -4.15 -1.35 -0.46
C TYR A 95 -3.23 -1.89 -1.56
N PRO A 96 -2.21 -2.72 -1.27
CA PRO A 96 -1.93 -3.42 -0.01
C PRO A 96 -1.02 -2.68 0.96
N THR A 97 -0.47 -1.52 0.60
CA THR A 97 0.41 -0.76 1.50
C THR A 97 -0.25 -0.43 2.84
N SER A 98 -1.58 -0.25 2.88
CA SER A 98 -2.36 0.00 4.10
C SER A 98 -2.48 -1.19 5.05
N ASP A 99 -2.15 -2.41 4.65
CA ASP A 99 -2.22 -3.60 5.52
C ASP A 99 -1.18 -3.56 6.66
N PRO A 100 -1.55 -3.85 7.92
CA PRO A 100 -0.63 -3.88 9.05
C PRO A 100 0.51 -4.90 8.94
N LEU A 101 0.39 -5.90 8.07
CA LEU A 101 1.41 -6.94 7.86
C LEU A 101 2.31 -6.65 6.66
N VAL A 102 2.09 -5.53 5.98
CA VAL A 102 2.89 -5.07 4.85
C VAL A 102 3.74 -3.88 5.27
N THR A 103 5.00 -3.86 4.83
CA THR A 103 5.88 -2.70 4.99
C THR A 103 5.59 -1.70 3.89
N SER A 104 5.04 -0.54 4.24
CA SER A 104 4.86 0.58 3.30
C SER A 104 6.23 1.17 2.92
N VAL A 105 6.41 1.44 1.63
CA VAL A 105 7.63 2.04 1.08
C VAL A 105 7.29 3.34 0.36
N GLY A 106 7.69 4.45 0.98
CA GLY A 106 7.56 5.80 0.44
C GLY A 106 8.66 6.24 -0.51
N GLY A 107 8.42 7.41 -1.11
CA GLY A 107 9.31 8.06 -2.05
C GLY A 107 9.93 9.35 -1.50
N THR A 108 11.21 9.55 -1.81
CA THR A 108 11.96 10.77 -1.53
C THR A 108 12.67 11.27 -2.78
N SER A 109 12.90 12.58 -2.84
CA SER A 109 13.83 13.20 -3.79
C SER A 109 15.21 13.19 -3.14
N LEU A 110 16.07 12.27 -3.58
CA LEU A 110 17.40 12.06 -3.04
C LEU A 110 18.46 12.77 -3.90
N THR A 111 19.27 13.63 -3.29
CA THR A 111 20.45 14.24 -3.92
C THR A 111 21.72 13.60 -3.38
N VAL A 112 22.52 13.02 -4.28
CA VAL A 112 23.80 12.36 -3.98
C VAL A 112 24.92 12.94 -4.83
N SER A 113 26.16 12.76 -4.36
CA SER A 113 27.39 13.09 -5.09
C SER A 113 28.40 11.95 -4.96
N SER A 114 29.56 12.07 -5.62
CA SER A 114 30.68 11.14 -5.40
C SER A 114 31.18 11.10 -3.95
N ALA A 115 30.90 12.13 -3.15
CA ALA A 115 31.22 12.17 -1.72
C ALA A 115 30.11 11.60 -0.82
N GLY A 116 29.04 11.04 -1.39
CA GLY A 116 27.89 10.46 -0.67
C GLY A 116 26.64 11.35 -0.66
N TRP A 117 25.75 11.07 0.31
CA TRP A 117 24.49 11.78 0.56
C TRP A 117 24.68 13.29 0.70
N LYS A 118 23.76 14.09 0.13
CA LYS A 118 23.79 15.55 0.23
C LYS A 118 22.51 16.12 0.81
N ALA A 119 21.37 15.71 0.28
CA ALA A 119 20.07 16.17 0.73
C ALA A 119 19.03 15.13 0.38
N GLU A 120 17.95 15.11 1.16
CA GLU A 120 16.78 14.29 0.92
C GLU A 120 15.55 15.08 1.34
N SER A 121 14.53 15.07 0.49
CA SER A 121 13.23 15.69 0.76
C SER A 121 12.11 14.74 0.37
N THR A 122 10.89 15.00 0.83
CA THR A 122 9.70 14.31 0.33
C THR A 122 9.65 14.40 -1.20
N TRP A 123 9.32 13.28 -1.87
CA TRP A 123 9.07 13.30 -3.30
C TRP A 123 7.76 14.06 -3.58
N SER A 124 7.89 15.27 -4.12
CA SER A 124 6.80 16.25 -4.30
C SER A 124 6.19 16.21 -5.69
N CYS A 125 4.90 16.61 -5.79
CA CYS A 125 4.05 16.36 -6.94
C CYS A 125 4.50 17.14 -8.19
N ASP A 126 5.16 16.46 -9.14
CA ASP A 126 5.31 16.75 -10.58
C ASP A 126 6.33 15.75 -11.18
N PRO A 127 5.94 14.74 -11.99
CA PRO A 127 4.57 14.39 -12.40
C PRO A 127 3.79 13.57 -11.35
N GLY A 128 4.42 13.15 -10.26
CA GLY A 128 3.81 12.37 -9.18
C GLY A 128 4.45 12.70 -7.83
N CYS A 129 3.89 12.17 -6.75
CA CYS A 129 4.39 12.37 -5.39
C CYS A 129 4.20 11.13 -4.53
N THR A 130 5.03 11.00 -3.50
CA THR A 130 4.94 9.86 -2.59
C THR A 130 3.53 9.72 -2.02
N GLY A 131 3.03 8.50 -2.03
CA GLY A 131 1.85 8.13 -1.29
C GLY A 131 2.03 8.37 0.21
N GLY A 132 0.94 8.56 0.92
CA GLY A 132 0.97 8.64 2.37
C GLY A 132 -0.36 9.10 2.94
N GLY A 133 -0.68 8.62 4.13
CA GLY A 133 -1.97 8.92 4.76
C GLY A 133 -2.32 7.94 5.87
N PHE A 134 -3.61 7.86 6.17
CA PHE A 134 -4.15 6.94 7.16
C PHE A 134 -5.19 6.05 6.52
N SER A 135 -5.11 4.74 6.80
CA SER A 135 -6.07 3.75 6.33
C SER A 135 -7.47 4.02 6.84
N SER A 136 -8.45 3.87 5.97
CA SER A 136 -9.88 3.90 6.33
C SER A 136 -10.39 2.54 6.83
N VAL A 137 -9.66 1.46 6.54
CA VAL A 137 -10.02 0.07 6.84
C VAL A 137 -9.27 -0.48 8.05
N PHE A 138 -7.96 -0.30 8.09
CA PHE A 138 -7.13 -0.80 9.17
C PHE A 138 -6.97 0.25 10.25
N THR A 139 -7.37 -0.10 11.48
CA THR A 139 -7.11 0.73 12.65
C THR A 139 -5.62 0.83 12.93
N ARG A 140 -5.21 1.88 13.64
CA ARG A 140 -3.83 2.07 14.06
C ARG A 140 -3.35 0.84 14.85
N PRO A 141 -2.29 0.15 14.39
CA PRO A 141 -1.69 -0.94 15.16
C PRO A 141 -1.01 -0.41 16.43
N SER A 142 -1.00 -1.21 17.49
CA SER A 142 -0.39 -0.82 18.77
C SER A 142 1.10 -0.48 18.66
N TRP A 143 1.82 -1.12 17.74
CA TRP A 143 3.23 -0.84 17.47
C TRP A 143 3.45 0.49 16.72
N GLN A 144 2.40 1.10 16.17
CA GLN A 144 2.46 2.39 15.49
C GLN A 144 2.08 3.55 16.43
N ILE A 145 2.45 3.44 17.69
CA ILE A 145 2.27 4.47 18.71
C ILE A 145 3.66 4.85 19.19
N GLY A 146 4.06 6.10 18.95
CA GLY A 146 5.39 6.58 19.29
C GLY A 146 5.56 8.08 19.06
N ALA A 147 6.68 8.61 19.54
CA ALA A 147 7.03 10.01 19.34
C ALA A 147 7.13 10.32 17.83
N GLY A 148 6.52 11.43 17.41
CA GLY A 148 6.52 11.86 16.00
C GLY A 148 5.42 11.24 15.12
N VAL A 149 4.66 10.25 15.60
CA VAL A 149 3.49 9.73 14.89
C VAL A 149 2.26 10.60 15.22
N PRO A 150 1.58 11.22 14.23
CA PRO A 150 0.39 12.01 14.49
C PRO A 150 -0.72 11.17 15.13
N LEU A 151 -1.19 11.57 16.31
CA LEU A 151 -2.24 10.84 17.04
C LEU A 151 -3.67 11.24 16.64
N THR A 152 -3.81 12.24 15.77
CA THR A 152 -5.10 12.83 15.37
C THR A 152 -5.94 11.90 14.48
N ALA A 153 -5.32 10.97 13.77
CA ALA A 153 -6.01 9.93 13.02
C ALA A 153 -6.21 8.65 13.86
N THR A 154 -7.14 7.78 13.49
CA THR A 154 -7.39 6.48 14.14
C THR A 154 -6.94 5.29 13.31
N GLY A 155 -6.70 5.48 12.00
CA GLY A 155 -6.25 4.45 11.07
C GLY A 155 -4.73 4.20 11.12
N ARG A 156 -4.30 3.10 10.50
CA ARG A 156 -2.88 2.81 10.25
C ARG A 156 -2.28 3.88 9.36
N GLY A 157 -1.24 4.56 9.84
CA GLY A 157 -0.47 5.51 9.05
C GLY A 157 0.44 4.80 8.06
N VAL A 158 0.63 5.37 6.88
CA VAL A 158 1.64 4.92 5.92
C VAL A 158 2.31 6.12 5.27
N ALA A 159 3.51 5.88 4.76
CA ALA A 159 4.26 6.80 3.91
C ALA A 159 5.10 5.99 2.93
#